data_AF-A0A0B7IJ52-F1
#
_entry.id   AF-A0A0B7IJ52-F1
#
_cell.length_a   1.000
_cell.length_b   1.000
_cell.length_c   1.000
_cell.angle_alpha   90.00
_cell.angle_beta   90.00
_cell.angle_gamma   90.00
#
_symmetry.space_group_name_H-M   'P 1'
#
loop_
_entity.id
_entity.type
_entity.pdbx_description
1 polymer ?
#
loop_
_entity_poly.entity_id
_entity_poly.type
_entity_poly.pdbx_seq_one_letter_code
_entity_poly.pdbx_strand_id
1 'polypeptide(L)'
;MRWALNSWTSEPLLDSRFRAWAAGDTYLVYPMGRSSIRFERMVEGIQFYEKVNILREEFHQKQNTEALKKIKNVLQLFDENTLPQNPASEVTKKAREVINSL
;
A
#
# COMPACT_ATOMS: atom_id res chain seq x y z
N MET A 1 -9.71 -5.26 1.75
CA MET A 1 -10.69 -5.40 0.65
C MET A 1 -11.26 -4.04 0.34
N ARG A 2 -11.39 -3.66 -0.94
CA ARG A 2 -12.03 -2.39 -1.36
C ARG A 2 -13.18 -2.71 -2.30
N TRP A 3 -14.30 -1.99 -2.18
CA TRP A 3 -15.58 -2.43 -2.72
C TRP A 3 -15.77 -2.22 -4.23
N ALA A 4 -15.11 -1.22 -4.82
CA ALA A 4 -15.31 -0.87 -6.22
C ALA A 4 -13.99 -0.67 -6.97
N LEU A 5 -13.78 -1.50 -8.00
CA LEU A 5 -12.62 -1.44 -8.89
C LEU A 5 -12.88 -0.49 -10.06
N ASN A 6 -14.03 -0.60 -10.72
CA ASN A 6 -14.36 0.08 -11.98
C ASN A 6 -15.86 0.46 -12.10
N SER A 7 -16.52 0.81 -11.00
CA SER A 7 -17.90 1.33 -11.03
C SER A 7 -17.88 2.81 -11.45
N TRP A 8 -17.67 3.03 -12.75
CA TRP A 8 -17.42 4.35 -13.34
C TRP A 8 -18.63 5.29 -13.25
N THR A 9 -18.33 6.58 -13.14
CA THR A 9 -19.27 7.68 -13.32
C THR A 9 -19.56 7.89 -14.82
N SER A 10 -20.38 8.90 -15.16
CA SER A 10 -20.74 9.17 -16.56
C SER A 10 -19.54 9.51 -17.44
N GLU A 11 -18.58 10.28 -16.91
CA GLU A 11 -17.37 10.73 -17.63
C GLU A 11 -16.12 10.51 -16.78
N PRO A 12 -15.71 9.25 -16.54
CA PRO A 12 -14.74 8.90 -15.49
C PRO A 12 -13.32 9.42 -15.77
N LEU A 13 -13.01 9.82 -17.01
CA LEU A 13 -11.73 10.44 -17.38
C LEU A 13 -11.67 11.93 -17.05
N LEU A 14 -12.83 12.60 -16.96
CA LEU A 14 -12.94 14.05 -16.76
C LEU A 14 -13.36 14.38 -15.33
N ASP A 15 -14.32 13.64 -14.78
CA ASP A 15 -14.88 13.88 -13.45
C ASP A 15 -15.12 12.58 -12.66
N SER A 16 -14.44 12.49 -11.51
CA SER A 16 -14.52 11.35 -10.59
C SER A 16 -15.54 11.54 -9.47
N ARG A 17 -16.20 12.70 -9.40
CA ARG A 17 -17.24 12.97 -8.42
C ARG A 17 -18.49 12.13 -8.71
N PHE A 18 -19.16 11.75 -7.64
CA PHE A 18 -20.45 11.09 -7.69
C PHE A 18 -21.43 11.77 -6.73
N ARG A 19 -22.72 11.50 -6.88
CA ARG A 19 -23.77 12.08 -6.01
C ARG A 19 -23.62 11.71 -4.53
N ALA A 20 -22.79 10.71 -4.22
CA ALA A 20 -22.45 10.27 -2.88
C ALA A 20 -20.93 10.03 -2.77
N TRP A 21 -20.42 10.15 -1.54
CA TRP A 21 -19.02 9.91 -1.13
C TRP A 21 -18.00 10.86 -1.75
N ALA A 22 -16.74 10.70 -1.34
CA ALA A 22 -15.62 11.44 -1.89
C ALA A 22 -15.35 11.04 -3.35
N ALA A 23 -14.85 12.00 -4.13
CA ALA A 23 -14.51 11.78 -5.54
C ALA A 23 -13.48 10.64 -5.71
N GLY A 24 -13.71 9.78 -6.70
CA GLY A 24 -12.88 8.61 -6.95
C GLY A 24 -13.14 7.42 -6.02
N ASP A 25 -14.15 7.45 -5.14
CA ASP A 25 -14.45 6.29 -4.30
C ASP A 25 -14.90 5.08 -5.14
N THR A 26 -15.71 5.31 -6.17
CA THR A 26 -16.38 4.23 -6.93
C THR A 26 -15.47 3.50 -7.93
N TYR A 27 -14.21 3.93 -8.12
CA TYR A 27 -13.28 3.22 -9.00
C TYR A 27 -11.80 3.54 -8.71
N LEU A 28 -10.93 2.57 -9.00
CA LEU A 28 -9.46 2.70 -8.97
C LEU A 28 -8.84 2.68 -10.37
N VAL A 29 -9.48 2.10 -11.37
CA VAL A 29 -8.97 2.00 -12.75
C VAL A 29 -9.86 2.78 -13.71
N TYR A 30 -9.29 3.24 -14.82
CA TYR A 30 -9.96 4.06 -15.82
C TYR A 30 -10.25 3.25 -17.11
N PRO A 31 -11.17 3.71 -17.98
CA PRO A 31 -11.49 3.03 -19.22
C PRO A 31 -10.28 2.80 -20.13
N MET A 32 -10.41 1.79 -21.02
CA MET A 32 -9.38 1.37 -21.98
C MET A 32 -8.10 0.85 -21.31
N GLY A 33 -8.23 0.10 -20.21
CA GLY A 33 -7.08 -0.54 -19.55
C GLY A 33 -6.12 0.43 -18.87
N ARG A 34 -6.55 1.66 -18.59
CA ARG A 34 -5.72 2.67 -17.93
C ARG A 34 -5.69 2.44 -16.43
N SER A 35 -4.49 2.31 -15.88
CA SER A 35 -4.29 2.28 -14.43
C SER A 35 -4.47 3.67 -13.79
N SER A 36 -4.28 3.75 -12.48
CA SER A 36 -4.20 5.01 -11.74
C SER A 36 -3.03 5.00 -10.75
N ILE A 37 -2.61 6.19 -10.32
CA ILE A 37 -1.60 6.34 -9.27
C ILE A 37 -2.00 5.57 -8.01
N ARG A 38 -3.28 5.62 -7.62
CA ARG A 38 -3.80 4.93 -6.43
C ARG A 38 -3.67 3.40 -6.57
N PHE A 39 -3.99 2.88 -7.74
CA PHE A 39 -3.89 1.45 -8.03
C PHE A 39 -2.44 0.98 -8.05
N GLU A 40 -1.55 1.69 -8.76
CA GLU A 40 -0.13 1.32 -8.84
C GLU A 40 0.57 1.38 -7.48
N ARG A 41 0.27 2.38 -6.64
CA ARG A 41 0.83 2.46 -5.28
C ARG A 41 0.31 1.34 -4.38
N MET A 42 -0.94 0.91 -4.56
CA MET A 42 -1.49 -0.25 -3.87
C MET A 42 -0.79 -1.55 -4.32
N VAL A 43 -0.58 -1.74 -5.62
CA VAL A 43 0.15 -2.88 -6.19
C VAL A 43 1.59 -2.92 -5.66
N GLU A 44 2.28 -1.77 -5.62
CA GLU A 44 3.61 -1.65 -5.03
C GLU A 44 3.59 -2.07 -3.54
N GLY A 45 2.58 -1.64 -2.77
CA GLY A 45 2.40 -2.07 -1.39
C GLY A 45 2.23 -3.60 -1.24
N ILE A 46 1.47 -4.23 -2.14
CA ILE A 46 1.29 -5.69 -2.18
C ILE A 46 2.61 -6.40 -2.47
N GLN A 47 3.40 -5.89 -3.42
CA GLN A 47 4.72 -6.46 -3.72
C GLN A 47 5.66 -6.40 -2.50
N PHE A 48 5.62 -5.30 -1.74
CA PHE A 48 6.39 -5.19 -0.49
C PHE A 48 5.88 -6.14 0.59
N TYR A 49 4.58 -6.36 0.69
CA TYR A 49 4.01 -7.36 1.60
C TYR A 49 4.55 -8.77 1.29
N GLU A 50 4.57 -9.17 0.02
CA GLU A 50 5.13 -10.46 -0.40
C GLU A 50 6.64 -10.53 -0.13
N LYS A 51 7.39 -9.47 -0.40
CA LYS A 51 8.82 -9.40 -0.06
C LYS A 51 9.05 -9.61 1.44
N VAL A 52 8.23 -9.01 2.29
CA VAL A 52 8.30 -9.19 3.75
C VAL A 52 8.02 -10.65 4.12
N ASN A 53 7.05 -11.31 3.50
CA ASN A 53 6.75 -12.72 3.76
C ASN A 53 7.95 -13.62 3.43
N ILE A 54 8.52 -13.45 2.23
CA ILE A 54 9.69 -14.21 1.76
C ILE A 54 10.88 -14.00 2.72
N LEU A 55 11.18 -12.75 3.08
CA LEU A 55 12.28 -12.44 4.01
C LEU A 55 12.05 -13.04 5.40
N ARG A 56 10.80 -13.04 5.89
CA ARG A 56 10.50 -13.67 7.19
C ARG A 56 10.74 -15.17 7.15
N GLU A 57 10.28 -15.85 6.11
CA GLU A 57 10.52 -17.29 5.93
C GLU A 57 12.03 -17.60 5.87
N GLU A 58 12.78 -16.84 5.08
CA GLU A 58 14.22 -16.99 4.95
C GLU A 58 14.95 -16.77 6.29
N PHE A 59 14.63 -15.71 7.03
CA PHE A 59 15.26 -15.42 8.31
C PHE A 59 14.83 -16.36 9.42
N HIS A 60 13.63 -16.95 9.36
CA HIS A 60 13.25 -18.04 10.25
C HIS A 60 14.10 -19.28 10.01
N GLN A 61 14.31 -19.68 8.74
CA GLN A 61 15.16 -20.82 8.40
C GLN A 61 16.63 -20.59 8.79
N LYS A 62 17.13 -19.36 8.62
CA LYS A 62 18.50 -18.97 8.99
C LYS A 62 18.68 -18.63 10.48
N GLN A 63 17.61 -18.70 11.29
CA GLN A 63 17.59 -18.28 12.70
C GLN A 63 18.10 -16.83 12.92
N ASN A 64 17.92 -15.95 11.94
CA ASN A 64 18.35 -14.56 12.03
C ASN A 64 17.32 -13.72 12.80
N THR A 65 17.40 -13.78 14.13
CA THR A 65 16.48 -13.07 15.03
C THR A 65 16.59 -11.54 14.94
N GLU A 66 17.76 -11.01 14.56
CA GLU A 66 17.97 -9.57 14.45
C GLU A 66 17.19 -8.98 13.27
N ALA A 67 17.27 -9.62 12.10
CA ALA A 67 16.53 -9.19 10.91
C ALA A 67 15.02 -9.31 11.12
N LEU A 68 14.55 -10.39 11.77
CA LEU A 68 13.15 -10.54 12.15
C LEU A 68 12.67 -9.41 13.09
N LYS A 69 13.51 -8.99 14.04
CA LYS A 69 13.22 -7.86 14.93
C LYS A 69 13.18 -6.53 14.15
N LYS A 70 14.07 -6.31 13.18
CA LYS A 70 14.06 -5.13 12.30
C LYS A 70 12.76 -5.06 11.49
N ILE A 71 12.32 -6.18 10.88
CA ILE A 71 11.04 -6.27 10.17
C ILE A 71 9.87 -5.96 11.12
N LYS A 72 9.83 -6.59 12.31
CA LYS A 72 8.75 -6.35 13.27
C LYS A 72 8.66 -4.87 13.67
N ASN A 73 9.79 -4.25 14.00
CA ASN A 73 9.84 -2.86 14.44
C ASN A 73 9.38 -1.89 13.35
N VAL A 74 9.75 -2.14 12.08
CA VAL A 74 9.35 -1.23 11.00
C VAL A 74 7.86 -1.38 10.64
N LEU A 75 7.30 -2.60 10.77
CA LEU A 75 5.86 -2.83 10.56
C LEU A 75 4.98 -2.17 11.62
N GLN A 76 5.49 -1.98 12.85
CA GLN A 76 4.77 -1.26 13.92
C GLN A 76 4.51 0.21 13.60
N LEU A 77 5.19 0.79 12.60
CA LEU A 77 4.95 2.16 12.17
C LEU A 77 3.62 2.32 11.41
N PHE A 78 3.04 1.23 10.91
CA PHE A 78 1.75 1.24 10.21
C PHE A 78 0.60 1.14 11.21
N ASP A 79 0.39 2.20 12.00
CA ASP A 79 -0.70 2.36 12.97
C ASP A 79 -1.54 3.59 12.62
N GLU A 80 -2.84 3.38 12.39
CA GLU A 80 -3.80 4.42 12.03
C GLU A 80 -3.88 5.57 13.04
N ASN A 81 -3.62 5.30 14.32
CA ASN A 81 -3.68 6.31 15.38
C ASN A 81 -2.51 7.29 15.33
N THR A 82 -1.42 6.88 14.67
CA THR A 82 -0.19 7.67 14.57
C THR A 82 -0.07 8.44 13.26
N LEU A 83 -1.00 8.24 12.32
CA LEU A 83 -1.03 8.92 11.02
C LEU A 83 -0.99 10.46 11.10
N PRO A 84 -1.66 11.12 12.09
CA PRO A 84 -1.59 12.57 12.21
C PRO A 84 -0.17 13.08 12.52
N GLN A 85 0.64 12.30 13.24
CA GLN A 85 2.01 12.64 13.61
C GLN A 85 3.03 12.14 12.60
N ASN A 86 2.77 10.97 12.01
CA ASN A 86 3.65 10.28 11.07
C ASN A 86 2.92 10.12 9.72
N PRO A 87 3.15 11.04 8.76
CA PRO A 87 2.52 10.95 7.46
C PRO A 87 2.80 9.62 6.76
N ALA A 88 1.78 9.06 6.10
CA ALA A 88 1.89 7.78 5.42
C ALA A 88 3.03 7.73 4.39
N SER A 89 3.35 8.84 3.73
CA SER A 89 4.48 8.95 2.80
C SER A 89 5.83 8.70 3.47
N GLU A 90 6.04 9.22 4.68
CA GLU A 90 7.29 9.04 5.43
C GLU A 90 7.40 7.63 5.98
N VAL A 91 6.29 7.10 6.52
CA VAL A 91 6.23 5.71 7.02
C VAL A 91 6.54 4.71 5.90
N THR A 92 5.90 4.87 4.74
CA THR A 92 6.11 3.97 3.58
C THR A 92 7.54 4.07 3.03
N LYS A 93 8.11 5.27 2.95
CA LYS A 93 9.50 5.48 2.52
C LYS A 93 10.49 4.79 3.46
N LYS A 94 10.36 5.02 4.77
CA LYS A 94 11.24 4.40 5.78
C LYS A 94 11.13 2.88 5.77
N ALA A 95 9.91 2.35 5.69
CA ALA A 95 9.69 0.91 5.60
C ALA A 95 10.38 0.30 4.37
N ARG A 96 10.26 0.95 3.22
CA ARG A 96 10.91 0.54 1.98
C ARG A 96 12.44 0.49 2.11
N GLU A 97 13.05 1.53 2.67
CA GLU A 97 14.50 1.61 2.86
C GLU A 97 15.00 0.45 3.75
N VAL A 98 14.32 0.19 4.87
CA VAL A 98 14.68 -0.92 5.77
C VAL A 98 14.51 -2.27 5.07
N ILE A 99 13.36 -2.54 4.48
CA ILE A 99 13.07 -3.83 3.83
C ILE A 99 13.97 -4.08 2.61
N ASN A 100 14.43 -3.03 1.93
CA ASN A 100 15.38 -3.18 0.82
C ASN A 100 16.83 -3.39 1.26
N SER A 101 17.16 -3.10 2.52
CA SER A 101 18.49 -3.35 3.09
C SER A 101 18.66 -4.74 3.72
N LEU A 102 17.57 -5.49 3.86
CA LEU A 102 17.51 -6.85 4.40
C LEU A 102 17.58 -7.86 3.27
#